data_AF-A0A938SZS4-F1
#
_entry.id   AF-A0A938SZS4-F1
#
_cell.length_a   1.000
_cell.length_b   1.000
_cell.length_c   1.000
_cell.angle_alpha   90.00
_cell.angle_beta   90.00
_cell.angle_gamma   90.00
#
_symmetry.space_group_name_H-M   'P 1'
#
loop_
_entity.id
_entity.type
_entity.pdbx_description
1 polymer ?
#
loop_
_entity_poly.entity_id
_entity_poly.type
_entity_poly.pdbx_seq_one_letter_code
_entity_poly.pdbx_strand_id
1 'polypeptide(L)'
;RVTEFATGFLPPLLVVGVLAGLVLLQPDLGTVVVIGLVTLGLLFLAGARLLHLFGLVPIVVPAVAVLIWKSPYRLQRLMTFLDPMRDPTGAGFQVNQSFLAFGSGGLFGVGLGEGEQKLFFLPEAHTDFVLALAGEELGLVGTSAIMLLYAILVLKGFQIASRAREPFGRHLALGITLLIGLQALINAGVVTGMLPTKGLTLPLVSYGGSSLMVNLLAIGILLSISRDRQGGGQSRGTGGR
;
A
#
# COMPACT_ATOMS: atom_id res chain seq x y z
N ARG A 1 14.07 10.09 -20.76
CA ARG A 1 13.44 8.76 -20.94
C ARG A 1 14.37 7.73 -20.32
N VAL A 2 13.86 6.75 -19.56
CA VAL A 2 14.68 5.71 -18.89
C VAL A 2 15.09 4.64 -19.91
N THR A 3 15.79 5.05 -20.97
CA THR A 3 16.23 4.16 -22.06
C THR A 3 17.62 3.61 -21.83
N GLU A 4 18.42 4.27 -20.98
CA GLU A 4 19.77 3.84 -20.61
C GLU A 4 19.78 3.18 -19.23
N PHE A 5 20.29 1.95 -19.19
CA PHE A 5 20.34 1.11 -18.00
C PHE A 5 21.24 1.69 -16.90
N ALA A 6 22.37 2.29 -17.28
CA ALA A 6 23.36 2.81 -16.34
C ALA A 6 22.98 4.17 -15.71
N THR A 7 22.33 5.06 -16.47
CA THR A 7 22.04 6.44 -16.05
C THR A 7 20.61 6.63 -15.53
N GLY A 8 19.65 5.81 -15.98
CA GLY A 8 18.24 5.95 -15.60
C GLY A 8 17.68 4.84 -14.71
N PHE A 9 18.20 3.62 -14.79
CA PHE A 9 17.62 2.45 -14.11
C PHE A 9 18.41 2.05 -12.85
N LEU A 10 19.74 2.08 -12.92
CA LEU A 10 20.62 1.68 -11.83
C LEU A 10 20.59 2.62 -10.60
N PRO A 11 20.60 3.96 -10.72
CA PRO A 11 20.66 4.84 -9.56
C PRO A 11 19.43 4.74 -8.62
N PRO A 12 18.18 4.74 -9.14
CA PRO A 12 17.01 4.50 -8.28
C PRO A 12 17.04 3.13 -7.62
N LEU A 13 17.51 2.10 -8.33
CA LEU A 13 17.59 0.74 -7.82
C LEU A 13 18.63 0.60 -6.70
N LEU A 14 19.76 1.30 -6.80
CA LEU A 14 20.79 1.34 -5.76
C LEU A 14 20.27 2.01 -4.49
N VAL A 15 19.64 3.17 -4.61
CA VAL A 15 19.07 3.90 -3.47
C VAL A 15 18.00 3.04 -2.79
N VAL A 16 17.10 2.45 -3.57
CA VAL A 16 16.05 1.56 -3.06
C VAL A 16 16.64 0.30 -2.45
N GLY A 17 17.70 -0.27 -3.05
CA GLY A 17 18.41 -1.44 -2.52
C GLY A 17 19.04 -1.18 -1.16
N VAL A 18 19.66 -0.02 -0.97
CA VAL A 18 20.20 0.39 0.34
C VAL A 18 19.08 0.57 1.37
N LEU A 19 18.01 1.30 1.01
CA LEU A 19 16.86 1.49 1.89
C LEU A 19 16.19 0.17 2.27
N ALA A 20 15.95 -0.71 1.28
CA ALA A 20 15.40 -2.04 1.51
C ALA A 20 16.32 -2.88 2.39
N GLY A 21 17.64 -2.81 2.21
CA GLY A 21 18.63 -3.46 3.06
C GLY A 21 18.56 -3.00 4.52
N LEU A 22 18.40 -1.69 4.75
CA LEU A 22 18.22 -1.13 6.09
C LEU A 22 16.91 -1.58 6.74
N VAL A 23 15.81 -1.62 5.98
CA VAL A 23 14.52 -2.10 6.48
C VAL A 23 14.55 -3.61 6.76
N LEU A 24 15.29 -4.38 5.95
CA LEU A 24 15.53 -5.81 6.17
C LEU A 24 16.25 -6.11 7.48
N LEU A 25 17.13 -5.21 7.93
CA LEU A 25 17.78 -5.28 9.24
C LEU A 25 16.79 -5.04 10.40
N GLN A 26 15.65 -4.41 10.14
CA GLN A 26 14.53 -4.21 11.08
C GLN A 26 13.46 -5.32 10.99
N PRO A 27 13.86 -6.52 10.59
CA PRO A 27 13.03 -7.60 10.04
C PRO A 27 11.74 -7.30 9.25
N ASP A 28 11.48 -6.10 8.73
CA ASP A 28 10.20 -5.71 8.12
C ASP A 28 10.11 -6.04 6.62
N LEU A 29 9.59 -7.23 6.31
CA LEU A 29 9.31 -7.66 4.95
C LEU A 29 8.07 -7.02 4.30
N GLY A 30 7.19 -6.38 5.07
CA GLY A 30 6.02 -5.69 4.53
C GLY A 30 6.46 -4.46 3.77
N THR A 31 7.19 -3.60 4.46
CA THR A 31 7.68 -2.33 3.94
C THR A 31 8.64 -2.54 2.77
N VAL A 32 9.52 -3.55 2.81
CA VAL A 32 10.42 -3.89 1.70
C VAL A 32 9.66 -4.23 0.42
N VAL A 33 8.60 -5.04 0.54
CA VAL A 33 7.76 -5.41 -0.61
C VAL A 33 7.01 -4.20 -1.16
N VAL A 34 6.44 -3.36 -0.29
CA VAL A 34 5.76 -2.13 -0.72
C VAL A 34 6.70 -1.19 -1.45
N ILE A 35 7.88 -0.91 -0.89
CA ILE A 35 8.90 -0.07 -1.52
C ILE A 35 9.32 -0.66 -2.87
N GLY A 36 9.52 -1.98 -2.94
CA GLY A 36 9.85 -2.67 -4.20
C GLY A 36 8.76 -2.53 -5.27
N LEU A 37 7.49 -2.76 -4.91
CA LEU A 37 6.36 -2.66 -5.83
C LEU A 37 6.13 -1.21 -6.31
N VAL A 38 6.25 -0.23 -5.41
CA VAL A 38 6.17 1.20 -5.77
C VAL A 38 7.30 1.57 -6.72
N THR A 39 8.53 1.12 -6.44
CA THR A 39 9.70 1.37 -7.29
C THR A 39 9.51 0.78 -8.69
N LEU A 40 9.10 -0.49 -8.76
CA LEU A 40 8.82 -1.17 -10.04
C LEU A 40 7.69 -0.48 -10.79
N GLY A 41 6.61 -0.10 -10.10
CA GLY A 41 5.50 0.66 -10.68
C GLY A 41 5.95 2.01 -11.24
N LEU A 42 6.76 2.75 -10.50
CA LEU A 42 7.34 4.01 -10.97
C LEU A 42 8.24 3.85 -12.19
N LEU A 43 9.12 2.84 -12.18
CA LEU A 43 9.98 2.54 -13.32
C LEU A 43 9.16 2.14 -14.55
N PHE A 44 8.11 1.34 -14.37
CA PHE A 44 7.18 0.97 -15.43
C PHE A 44 6.48 2.21 -16.01
N LEU A 45 5.93 3.09 -15.16
CA LEU A 45 5.26 4.32 -15.58
C LEU A 45 6.23 5.36 -16.20
N ALA A 46 7.51 5.34 -15.80
CA ALA A 46 8.56 6.17 -16.39
C ALA A 46 9.02 5.68 -17.78
N GLY A 47 8.50 4.53 -18.25
CA GLY A 47 8.79 3.95 -19.56
C GLY A 47 10.04 3.08 -19.58
N ALA A 48 10.43 2.48 -18.45
CA ALA A 48 11.50 1.48 -18.43
C ALA A 48 11.13 0.26 -19.29
N ARG A 49 12.10 -0.32 -19.99
CA ARG A 49 11.88 -1.50 -20.82
C ARG A 49 11.46 -2.68 -19.93
N LEU A 50 10.37 -3.35 -20.28
CA LEU A 50 9.85 -4.54 -19.58
C LEU A 50 10.93 -5.61 -19.34
N LEU A 51 11.87 -5.77 -20.27
CA LEU A 51 13.03 -6.67 -20.15
C LEU A 51 13.88 -6.42 -18.90
N HIS A 52 14.12 -5.16 -18.52
CA HIS A 52 14.90 -4.85 -17.31
C HIS A 52 14.10 -5.10 -16.03
N LEU A 53 12.77 -4.93 -16.07
CA LEU A 53 11.89 -5.27 -14.96
C LEU A 53 11.83 -6.79 -14.76
N PHE A 54 11.67 -7.57 -15.83
CA PHE A 54 11.69 -9.03 -15.75
C PHE A 54 13.07 -9.57 -15.34
N GLY A 55 14.17 -8.89 -15.71
CA GLY A 55 15.52 -9.24 -15.28
C GLY A 55 15.77 -9.09 -13.77
N LEU A 56 14.96 -8.30 -13.05
CA LEU A 56 15.02 -8.18 -11.59
C LEU A 56 14.35 -9.35 -10.87
N VAL A 57 13.30 -9.94 -11.46
CA VAL A 57 12.54 -11.06 -10.89
C VAL A 57 13.44 -12.24 -10.46
N PRO A 58 14.37 -12.75 -11.30
CA PRO A 58 15.24 -13.87 -10.90
C PRO A 58 16.27 -13.51 -9.81
N ILE A 59 16.44 -12.22 -9.48
CA ILE A 59 17.32 -11.79 -8.37
C ILE A 59 16.49 -11.64 -7.10
N VAL A 60 15.36 -10.94 -7.19
CA VAL A 60 14.51 -10.60 -6.04
C VAL A 60 13.78 -11.82 -5.49
N VAL A 61 13.21 -12.68 -6.35
CA VAL A 61 12.41 -13.82 -5.89
C VAL A 61 13.25 -14.82 -5.08
N PRO A 62 14.44 -15.26 -5.53
CA PRO A 62 15.28 -16.15 -4.74
C PRO A 62 15.81 -15.49 -3.46
N ALA A 63 16.16 -14.21 -3.51
CA ALA A 63 16.62 -13.47 -2.32
C ALA A 63 15.53 -13.45 -1.23
N VAL A 64 14.29 -13.17 -1.62
CA VAL A 64 13.13 -13.21 -0.71
C VAL A 64 12.88 -14.64 -0.22
N ALA A 65 12.95 -15.66 -1.08
CA ALA A 65 12.77 -17.06 -0.70
C ALA A 65 13.80 -17.53 0.35
N VAL A 66 15.08 -17.23 0.14
CA VAL A 66 16.16 -17.52 1.11
C VAL A 66 15.90 -16.83 2.44
N LEU A 67 15.44 -15.57 2.39
CA LEU A 67 15.19 -14.78 3.58
C LEU A 67 13.95 -15.24 4.38
N ILE A 68 12.95 -15.80 3.69
CA ILE A 68 11.81 -16.48 4.32
C ILE A 68 12.29 -17.79 4.96
N TRP A 69 13.08 -18.60 4.25
CA TRP A 69 13.54 -19.90 4.74
C TRP A 69 14.46 -19.76 5.96
N LYS A 70 15.36 -18.77 5.98
CA LYS A 70 16.27 -18.54 7.11
C LYS A 70 15.58 -18.09 8.39
N SER A 71 14.32 -17.66 8.34
CA SER A 71 13.59 -17.17 9.50
C SER A 71 12.43 -18.11 9.83
N PRO A 72 12.51 -18.90 10.92
CA PRO A 72 11.43 -19.81 11.29
C PRO A 72 10.09 -19.09 11.47
N TYR A 73 10.12 -17.84 11.94
CA TYR A 73 8.94 -16.96 12.03
C TYR A 73 8.28 -16.66 10.68
N ARG A 74 9.08 -16.34 9.65
CA ARG A 74 8.55 -16.00 8.30
C ARG A 74 8.02 -17.23 7.60
N LEU A 75 8.71 -18.36 7.77
CA LEU A 75 8.25 -19.65 7.28
C LEU A 75 6.92 -20.03 7.94
N GLN A 76 6.79 -19.83 9.26
CA GLN A 76 5.54 -20.07 9.99
C GLN A 76 4.42 -19.21 9.43
N ARG A 77 4.61 -17.90 9.19
CA ARG A 77 3.57 -17.06 8.55
C ARG A 77 3.15 -17.54 7.16
N LEU A 78 4.09 -18.03 6.34
CA LEU A 78 3.77 -18.58 5.03
C LEU A 78 3.00 -19.90 5.14
N MET A 79 3.39 -20.78 6.06
CA MET A 79 2.72 -22.04 6.31
C MET A 79 1.32 -21.83 6.91
N THR A 80 1.16 -20.88 7.83
CA THR A 80 -0.13 -20.48 8.39
C THR A 80 -1.03 -19.81 7.35
N PHE A 81 -0.48 -19.12 6.35
CA PHE A 81 -1.27 -18.64 5.22
C PHE A 81 -1.78 -19.78 4.33
N LEU A 82 -0.94 -20.79 4.06
CA LEU A 82 -1.31 -21.95 3.26
C LEU A 82 -2.27 -22.90 4.01
N ASP A 83 -2.14 -22.96 5.33
CA ASP A 83 -2.96 -23.79 6.21
C ASP A 83 -3.32 -23.02 7.49
N PRO A 84 -4.35 -22.16 7.45
CA PRO A 84 -4.76 -21.33 8.59
C PRO A 84 -5.21 -22.13 9.81
N MET A 85 -5.64 -23.38 9.60
CA MET A 85 -6.13 -24.26 10.67
C MET A 85 -5.01 -24.85 11.52
N ARG A 86 -3.75 -24.75 11.10
CA ARG A 86 -2.58 -25.25 11.85
C ARG A 86 -2.11 -24.34 12.98
N ASP A 87 -2.49 -23.06 12.96
CA ASP A 87 -2.07 -22.07 13.97
C ASP A 87 -3.28 -21.26 14.48
N PRO A 88 -4.09 -21.86 15.36
CA PRO A 88 -5.32 -21.27 15.88
C PRO A 88 -5.09 -20.15 16.91
N THR A 89 -3.83 -19.80 17.24
CA THR A 89 -3.51 -18.75 18.23
C THR A 89 -2.64 -17.62 17.66
N GLY A 90 -2.00 -17.81 16.50
CA GLY A 90 -1.11 -16.83 15.88
C GLY A 90 -1.70 -16.10 14.68
N ALA A 91 -0.97 -16.12 13.55
CA ALA A 91 -1.35 -15.39 12.33
C ALA A 91 -2.64 -15.91 11.67
N GLY A 92 -2.93 -17.20 11.81
CA GLY A 92 -4.12 -17.85 11.23
C GLY A 92 -5.39 -17.48 11.98
N PHE A 93 -5.27 -17.28 13.29
CA PHE A 93 -6.33 -16.74 14.13
C PHE A 93 -6.80 -15.35 13.67
N GLN A 94 -5.87 -14.44 13.38
CA GLN A 94 -6.20 -13.10 12.91
C GLN A 94 -6.98 -13.11 11.57
N VAL A 95 -6.56 -13.96 10.62
CA VAL A 95 -7.27 -14.10 9.32
C VAL A 95 -8.65 -14.73 9.51
N ASN A 96 -8.75 -15.81 10.31
CA ASN A 96 -10.01 -16.47 10.56
C ASN A 96 -11.03 -15.54 11.26
N GLN A 97 -10.58 -14.73 12.22
CA GLN A 97 -11.45 -13.74 12.85
C GLN A 97 -11.85 -12.62 11.88
N SER A 98 -10.98 -12.25 10.94
CA SER A 98 -11.34 -11.29 9.89
C SER A 98 -12.47 -11.83 9.00
N PHE A 99 -12.45 -13.13 8.69
CA PHE A 99 -13.55 -13.77 7.96
C PHE A 99 -14.84 -13.80 8.77
N LEU A 100 -14.75 -14.08 10.08
CA LEU A 100 -15.91 -14.04 10.97
C LEU A 100 -16.51 -12.62 11.07
N ALA A 101 -15.67 -11.59 11.14
CA ALA A 101 -16.09 -10.18 11.15
C ALA A 101 -16.84 -9.80 9.85
N PHE A 102 -16.32 -10.20 8.69
CA PHE A 102 -17.03 -9.98 7.43
C PHE A 102 -18.33 -10.80 7.34
N GLY A 103 -18.34 -12.00 7.92
CA GLY A 103 -19.52 -12.86 7.98
C GLY A 103 -20.63 -12.30 8.88
N SER A 104 -20.28 -11.72 10.04
CA SER A 104 -21.23 -11.15 10.99
C SER A 104 -21.86 -9.84 10.50
N GLY A 105 -21.11 -9.02 9.77
CA GLY A 105 -21.60 -7.72 9.28
C GLY A 105 -22.70 -7.78 8.22
N GLY A 106 -22.84 -8.88 7.48
CA GLY A 106 -23.85 -8.98 6.41
C GLY A 106 -23.78 -7.84 5.39
N LEU A 107 -24.92 -7.39 4.86
CA LEU A 107 -24.96 -6.33 3.85
C LEU A 107 -24.81 -4.91 4.43
N PHE A 108 -25.42 -4.65 5.59
CA PHE A 108 -25.56 -3.30 6.16
C PHE A 108 -24.79 -3.08 7.47
N GLY A 109 -24.13 -4.11 7.98
CA GLY A 109 -23.39 -4.06 9.23
C GLY A 109 -24.25 -4.35 10.44
N VAL A 110 -23.59 -4.61 11.57
CA VAL A 110 -24.24 -4.76 12.87
C VAL A 110 -24.52 -3.41 13.56
N GLY A 111 -23.90 -2.33 13.08
CA GLY A 111 -23.98 -0.98 13.66
C GLY A 111 -22.62 -0.48 14.13
N LEU A 112 -22.39 0.83 13.94
CA LEU A 112 -21.14 1.49 14.35
C LEU A 112 -20.91 1.37 15.86
N GLY A 113 -19.77 0.79 16.25
CA GLY A 113 -19.39 0.59 17.64
C GLY A 113 -20.05 -0.60 18.35
N GLU A 114 -20.96 -1.32 17.67
CA GLU A 114 -21.61 -2.55 18.16
C GLU A 114 -20.86 -3.83 17.73
N GLY A 115 -19.70 -3.69 17.06
CA GLY A 115 -18.88 -4.82 16.62
C GLY A 115 -18.25 -5.59 17.79
N GLU A 116 -18.56 -6.87 17.91
CA GLU A 116 -18.05 -7.73 18.99
C GLU A 116 -16.56 -8.08 18.82
N GLN A 117 -16.02 -8.02 17.59
CA GLN A 117 -14.62 -8.36 17.30
C GLN A 117 -13.60 -7.38 17.90
N LYS A 118 -14.06 -6.18 18.29
CA LYS A 118 -13.27 -5.16 19.03
C LYS A 118 -12.97 -5.58 20.48
N LEU A 119 -13.74 -6.49 21.06
CA LEU A 119 -13.67 -6.88 22.48
C LEU A 119 -12.65 -8.01 22.74
N PHE A 120 -11.42 -7.84 22.25
CA PHE A 120 -10.27 -8.76 22.44
C PHE A 120 -10.27 -10.05 21.60
N PHE A 121 -11.15 -10.19 20.60
CA PHE A 121 -11.14 -11.34 19.68
C PHE A 121 -10.18 -11.17 18.48
N LEU A 122 -9.87 -9.94 18.06
CA LEU A 122 -8.84 -9.65 17.04
C LEU A 122 -7.67 -8.86 17.64
N PRO A 123 -6.48 -9.47 17.83
CA PRO A 123 -5.28 -8.70 18.11
C PRO A 123 -5.00 -7.75 16.94
N GLU A 124 -4.71 -6.48 17.23
CA GLU A 124 -4.39 -5.45 16.23
C GLU A 124 -5.56 -5.07 15.27
N ALA A 125 -6.81 -5.27 15.72
CA ALA A 125 -8.02 -4.87 14.99
C ALA A 125 -8.03 -3.40 14.54
N HIS A 126 -7.39 -2.52 15.31
CA HIS A 126 -7.37 -1.07 15.09
C HIS A 126 -6.25 -0.58 14.17
N THR A 127 -5.30 -1.43 13.76
CA THR A 127 -4.19 -1.06 12.87
C THR A 127 -4.25 -1.80 11.55
N ASP A 128 -4.12 -3.11 11.56
CA ASP A 128 -3.89 -3.88 10.34
C ASP A 128 -5.17 -4.54 9.83
N PHE A 129 -6.18 -4.68 10.70
CA PHE A 129 -7.47 -5.30 10.41
C PHE A 129 -8.67 -4.34 10.50
N VAL A 130 -8.42 -3.03 10.41
CA VAL A 130 -9.50 -2.02 10.48
C VAL A 130 -10.55 -2.22 9.39
N LEU A 131 -10.16 -2.74 8.23
CA LEU A 131 -11.09 -3.04 7.16
C LEU A 131 -12.05 -4.20 7.51
N ALA A 132 -11.62 -5.19 8.30
CA ALA A 132 -12.49 -6.25 8.80
C ALA A 132 -13.49 -5.71 9.83
N LEU A 133 -13.01 -4.85 10.74
CA LEU A 133 -13.89 -4.18 11.70
C LEU A 133 -14.93 -3.31 10.99
N ALA A 134 -14.51 -2.54 9.97
CA ALA A 134 -15.42 -1.78 9.14
C ALA A 134 -16.42 -2.68 8.39
N GLY A 135 -16.02 -3.89 8.01
CA GLY A 135 -16.90 -4.90 7.41
C GLY A 135 -17.93 -5.47 8.37
N GLU A 136 -17.58 -5.65 9.63
CA GLU A 136 -18.54 -6.03 10.67
C GLU A 136 -19.53 -4.89 10.96
N GLU A 137 -19.02 -3.68 11.22
CA GLU A 137 -19.83 -2.56 11.69
C GLU A 137 -20.68 -1.92 10.59
N LEU A 138 -20.14 -1.80 9.37
CA LEU A 138 -20.80 -1.14 8.24
C LEU A 138 -21.29 -2.11 7.15
N GLY A 139 -20.95 -3.40 7.28
CA GLY A 139 -21.30 -4.42 6.31
C GLY A 139 -20.60 -4.26 4.97
N LEU A 140 -21.03 -5.09 4.01
CA LEU A 140 -20.52 -5.08 2.65
C LEU A 140 -20.62 -3.70 1.99
N VAL A 141 -21.72 -2.96 2.23
CA VAL A 141 -21.93 -1.64 1.64
C VAL A 141 -20.88 -0.65 2.11
N GLY A 142 -20.60 -0.61 3.42
CA GLY A 142 -19.59 0.29 3.98
C GLY A 142 -18.17 -0.06 3.54
N THR A 143 -17.79 -1.34 3.59
CA THR A 143 -16.47 -1.78 3.10
C THR A 143 -16.30 -1.44 1.62
N SER A 144 -17.33 -1.69 0.80
CA SER A 144 -17.30 -1.36 -0.63
C SER A 144 -17.17 0.14 -0.86
N ALA A 145 -17.84 0.97 -0.06
CA ALA A 145 -17.70 2.42 -0.12
C ALA A 145 -16.28 2.89 0.22
N ILE A 146 -15.64 2.31 1.26
CA ILE A 146 -14.25 2.60 1.61
C ILE A 146 -13.32 2.23 0.45
N MET A 147 -13.47 1.04 -0.12
CA MET A 147 -12.67 0.60 -1.27
C MET A 147 -12.88 1.49 -2.50
N LEU A 148 -14.11 1.93 -2.74
CA LEU A 148 -14.43 2.88 -3.80
C LEU A 148 -13.75 4.24 -3.58
N LEU A 149 -13.69 4.73 -2.34
CA LEU A 149 -12.99 5.97 -2.01
C LEU A 149 -11.48 5.86 -2.28
N TYR A 150 -10.85 4.74 -1.94
CA TYR A 150 -9.45 4.50 -2.34
C TYR A 150 -9.28 4.46 -3.86
N ALA A 151 -10.19 3.78 -4.58
CA ALA A 151 -10.15 3.74 -6.03
C ALA A 151 -10.24 5.16 -6.63
N ILE A 152 -11.17 5.99 -6.14
CA ILE A 152 -11.29 7.40 -6.53
C ILE A 152 -10.01 8.17 -6.21
N LEU A 153 -9.45 8.02 -5.02
CA LEU A 153 -8.22 8.68 -4.60
C LEU A 153 -7.05 8.34 -5.53
N VAL A 154 -6.89 7.06 -5.86
CA VAL A 154 -5.85 6.56 -6.78
C VAL A 154 -6.06 7.12 -8.19
N LEU A 155 -7.30 7.09 -8.71
CA LEU A 155 -7.63 7.66 -10.01
C LEU A 155 -7.34 9.17 -10.06
N LYS A 156 -7.68 9.91 -9.00
CA LYS A 156 -7.37 11.34 -8.89
C LYS A 156 -5.87 11.58 -8.79
N GLY A 157 -5.13 10.76 -8.05
CA GLY A 157 -3.67 10.83 -7.96
C GLY A 157 -2.99 10.65 -9.33
N PHE A 158 -3.42 9.65 -10.10
CA PHE A 158 -2.94 9.45 -11.48
C PHE A 158 -3.32 10.61 -12.40
N GLN A 159 -4.53 11.17 -12.26
CA GLN A 159 -4.93 12.36 -13.00
C GLN A 159 -4.05 13.58 -12.67
N ILE A 160 -3.74 13.81 -11.39
CA ILE A 160 -2.84 14.88 -10.95
C ILE A 160 -1.45 14.68 -11.58
N ALA A 161 -0.91 13.47 -11.48
CA ALA A 161 0.40 13.15 -12.05
C ALA A 161 0.46 13.35 -13.58
N SER A 162 -0.55 12.86 -14.32
CA SER A 162 -0.60 13.00 -15.78
C SER A 162 -0.65 14.45 -16.26
N ARG A 163 -1.12 15.36 -15.39
CA ARG A 163 -1.30 16.79 -15.67
C ARG A 163 -0.24 17.67 -14.99
N ALA A 164 0.74 17.06 -14.31
CA ALA A 164 1.83 17.78 -13.69
C ALA A 164 2.75 18.38 -14.75
N ARG A 165 3.16 19.64 -14.53
CA ARG A 165 3.99 20.41 -15.47
C ARG A 165 5.46 19.99 -15.41
N GLU A 166 5.96 19.85 -14.18
CA GLU A 166 7.34 19.47 -13.92
C GLU A 166 7.54 17.94 -13.95
N PRO A 167 8.59 17.43 -14.60
CA PRO A 167 8.90 16.00 -14.61
C PRO A 167 9.06 15.43 -13.20
N PHE A 168 9.71 16.17 -12.28
CA PHE A 168 9.83 15.73 -10.89
C PHE A 168 8.47 15.60 -10.20
N GLY A 169 7.63 16.63 -10.31
CA GLY A 169 6.28 16.63 -9.74
C GLY A 169 5.41 15.49 -10.26
N ARG A 170 5.56 15.12 -11.54
CA ARG A 170 4.90 13.94 -12.10
C ARG A 170 5.31 12.65 -11.39
N HIS A 171 6.62 12.36 -11.30
CA HIS A 171 7.08 11.11 -10.68
C HIS A 171 6.79 11.07 -9.18
N LEU A 172 6.88 12.22 -8.49
CA LEU A 172 6.52 12.32 -7.07
C LEU A 172 5.04 12.02 -6.86
N ALA A 173 4.15 12.62 -7.67
CA ALA A 173 2.72 12.34 -7.60
C ALA A 173 2.37 10.88 -7.91
N LEU A 174 3.03 10.28 -8.92
CA LEU A 174 2.89 8.85 -9.20
C LEU A 174 3.34 7.99 -8.02
N GLY A 175 4.46 8.33 -7.40
CA GLY A 175 5.04 7.56 -6.29
C GLY A 175 4.13 7.57 -5.07
N ILE A 176 3.62 8.74 -4.69
CA ILE A 176 2.66 8.88 -3.58
C ILE A 176 1.36 8.13 -3.89
N THR A 177 0.85 8.25 -5.11
CA THR A 177 -0.38 7.57 -5.53
C THR A 177 -0.22 6.06 -5.47
N LEU A 178 0.90 5.53 -5.98
CA LEU A 178 1.22 4.10 -5.93
C LEU A 178 1.42 3.62 -4.50
N LEU A 179 2.08 4.41 -3.64
CA LEU A 179 2.32 4.06 -2.25
C LEU A 179 0.99 3.86 -1.49
N ILE A 180 0.09 4.85 -1.57
CA ILE A 180 -1.22 4.78 -0.90
C ILE A 180 -2.07 3.65 -1.49
N GLY A 181 -2.12 3.53 -2.81
CA GLY A 181 -2.92 2.53 -3.50
C GLY A 181 -2.46 1.10 -3.23
N LEU A 182 -1.15 0.83 -3.27
CA LEU A 182 -0.59 -0.49 -3.00
C LEU A 182 -0.72 -0.88 -1.52
N GLN A 183 -0.52 0.05 -0.59
CA GLN A 183 -0.75 -0.22 0.84
C GLN A 183 -2.21 -0.58 1.10
N ALA A 184 -3.16 0.16 0.51
CA ALA A 184 -4.58 -0.15 0.62
C ALA A 184 -4.94 -1.51 0.01
N LEU A 185 -4.42 -1.82 -1.18
CA LEU A 185 -4.66 -3.10 -1.85
C LEU A 185 -4.07 -4.29 -1.09
N ILE A 186 -2.84 -4.16 -0.59
CA ILE A 186 -2.18 -5.20 0.21
C ILE A 186 -2.94 -5.43 1.51
N ASN A 187 -3.33 -4.36 2.21
CA ASN A 187 -4.12 -4.48 3.42
C ASN A 187 -5.46 -5.19 3.14
N ALA A 188 -6.21 -4.75 2.12
CA ALA A 188 -7.45 -5.42 1.73
C ALA A 188 -7.25 -6.92 1.38
N GLY A 189 -6.16 -7.25 0.69
CA GLY A 189 -5.80 -8.64 0.39
C GLY A 189 -5.46 -9.46 1.64
N VAL A 190 -4.86 -8.86 2.66
CA VAL A 190 -4.57 -9.52 3.94
C VAL A 190 -5.86 -9.82 4.70
N VAL A 191 -6.74 -8.83 4.83
CA VAL A 191 -7.98 -8.94 5.59
C VAL A 191 -8.97 -9.91 4.90
N THR A 192 -8.90 -10.05 3.58
CA THR A 192 -9.66 -11.04 2.80
C THR A 192 -8.94 -12.39 2.65
N GLY A 193 -7.78 -12.58 3.29
CA GLY A 193 -7.00 -13.83 3.24
C GLY A 193 -6.44 -14.19 1.86
N MET A 194 -6.40 -13.24 0.91
CA MET A 194 -5.70 -13.39 -0.37
C MET A 194 -4.18 -13.22 -0.23
N LEU A 195 -3.73 -12.58 0.84
CA LEU A 195 -2.32 -12.32 1.14
C LEU A 195 -1.98 -12.70 2.59
N PRO A 196 -0.73 -13.12 2.87
CA PRO A 196 -0.30 -13.45 4.22
C PRO A 196 -0.29 -12.21 5.13
N THR A 197 -0.67 -12.38 6.39
CA THR A 197 -0.77 -11.27 7.34
C THR A 197 0.56 -10.53 7.50
N LYS A 198 0.48 -9.20 7.42
CA LYS A 198 1.59 -8.26 7.64
C LYS A 198 1.09 -7.09 8.46
N GLY A 199 1.98 -6.53 9.28
CA GLY A 199 1.69 -5.34 10.10
C GLY A 199 1.71 -4.05 9.26
N LEU A 200 0.90 -4.01 8.20
CA LEU A 200 0.82 -2.86 7.31
C LEU A 200 -0.50 -2.13 7.55
N THR A 201 -0.38 -0.93 8.13
CA THR A 201 -1.53 -0.06 8.40
C THR A 201 -2.22 0.36 7.11
N LEU A 202 -3.54 0.30 7.10
CA LEU A 202 -4.39 0.90 6.07
C LEU A 202 -4.25 2.45 6.10
N PRO A 203 -3.74 3.11 5.03
CA PRO A 203 -3.47 4.55 5.03
C PRO A 203 -4.72 5.39 5.30
N LEU A 204 -4.66 6.44 6.12
CA LEU A 204 -5.78 7.36 6.46
C LEU A 204 -6.88 6.80 7.37
N VAL A 205 -7.05 5.48 7.43
CA VAL A 205 -8.15 4.84 8.18
C VAL A 205 -7.65 4.15 9.46
N SER A 206 -6.40 3.67 9.45
CA SER A 206 -5.85 2.95 10.60
C SER A 206 -5.44 3.83 11.76
N TYR A 207 -5.51 3.25 12.95
CA TYR A 207 -5.07 3.90 14.18
C TYR A 207 -3.53 3.96 14.25
N GLY A 208 -2.95 5.05 13.76
CA GLY A 208 -1.51 5.28 13.85
C GLY A 208 -1.20 6.75 13.61
N GLY A 209 -1.00 7.53 14.68
CA GLY A 209 -0.83 8.98 14.61
C GLY A 209 0.27 9.41 13.63
N SER A 210 1.44 8.78 13.70
CA SER A 210 2.56 9.08 12.79
C SER A 210 2.25 8.70 11.34
N SER A 211 1.64 7.54 11.11
CA SER A 211 1.24 7.09 9.76
C SER A 211 0.18 8.03 9.15
N LEU A 212 -0.80 8.46 9.96
CA LEU A 212 -1.82 9.41 9.55
C LEU A 212 -1.21 10.76 9.18
N MET A 213 -0.31 11.31 10.01
CA MET A 213 0.36 12.58 9.72
C MET A 213 1.17 12.52 8.42
N VAL A 214 1.93 11.44 8.20
CA VAL A 214 2.71 11.25 6.97
C VAL A 214 1.79 11.13 5.74
N ASN A 215 0.68 10.40 5.85
CA ASN A 215 -0.29 10.29 4.76
C ASN A 215 -0.98 11.63 4.45
N LEU A 216 -1.31 12.43 5.46
CA LEU A 216 -1.85 13.78 5.28
C LEU A 216 -0.85 14.71 4.61
N LEU A 217 0.43 14.65 4.99
CA LEU A 217 1.50 15.38 4.31
C LEU A 217 1.63 14.95 2.85
N ALA A 218 1.56 13.65 2.56
CA ALA A 218 1.62 13.12 1.21
C ALA A 218 0.45 13.61 0.33
N ILE A 219 -0.77 13.66 0.89
CA ILE A 219 -1.94 14.28 0.23
C ILE A 219 -1.71 15.78 0.02
N GLY A 220 -1.17 16.49 1.01
CA GLY A 220 -0.81 17.91 0.89
C GLY A 220 0.16 18.18 -0.27
N ILE A 221 1.14 17.31 -0.46
CA ILE A 221 2.07 17.37 -1.60
C ILE A 221 1.32 17.15 -2.93
N LEU A 222 0.43 16.14 -3.02
CA LEU A 222 -0.39 15.92 -4.21
C LEU A 222 -1.25 17.14 -4.56
N LEU A 223 -1.87 17.75 -3.55
CA LEU A 223 -2.67 18.97 -3.73
C LEU A 223 -1.82 20.17 -4.16
N SER A 224 -0.60 20.30 -3.61
CA SER A 224 0.36 21.33 -4.02
C SER A 224 0.72 21.20 -5.51
N ILE A 225 1.04 19.98 -5.96
CA ILE A 225 1.34 19.69 -7.38
C ILE A 225 0.12 19.98 -8.26
N SER A 226 -1.09 19.65 -7.78
CA SER A 226 -2.34 19.98 -8.47
C SER A 226 -2.62 21.48 -8.54
N ARG A 227 -2.18 22.27 -7.55
CA ARG A 227 -2.37 23.73 -7.49
C ARG A 227 -1.40 24.47 -8.39
N ASP A 228 -0.15 24.04 -8.44
CA ASP A 228 0.90 24.64 -9.29
C ASP A 228 0.51 24.66 -10.78
N ARG A 229 -0.32 23.69 -11.18
CA ARG A 229 -1.02 23.67 -12.48
C ARG A 229 -1.91 24.88 -12.73
N GLN A 230 -2.66 25.35 -11.73
CA GLN A 230 -3.66 26.42 -11.87
C GLN A 230 -3.03 27.81 -11.82
N GLY A 231 -1.97 28.01 -11.02
CA GLY A 231 -1.30 29.30 -10.87
C GLY A 231 -0.57 29.79 -12.13
N GLY A 232 -0.08 28.87 -12.98
CA GLY A 232 0.62 29.22 -14.23
C GLY A 232 -0.28 29.69 -15.37
N GLY A 233 -1.61 29.52 -15.27
CA GLY A 233 -2.57 29.93 -16.29
C GLY A 233 -3.01 31.39 -16.19
N GLN A 234 -2.84 32.03 -15.03
CA GLN A 234 -3.42 33.34 -14.75
C GLN A 234 -2.43 34.52 -14.95
N SER A 235 -1.15 34.24 -15.20
CA SER A 235 -0.10 35.28 -15.36
C SER A 235 0.31 35.56 -16.82
N ARG A 236 -0.47 35.11 -17.81
CA ARG A 236 -0.20 35.38 -19.25
C ARG A 236 -1.27 36.26 -19.96
N GLY A 237 -2.16 36.89 -19.21
CA GLY A 237 -3.30 37.66 -19.77
C GLY A 237 -3.21 39.18 -19.72
N THR A 238 -2.18 39.79 -19.11
CA THR A 238 -2.09 41.25 -18.96
C THR A 238 -0.69 41.73 -19.35
N GLY A 239 -0.48 41.91 -20.65
CA GLY A 239 0.77 42.43 -21.19
C GLY A 239 0.72 42.62 -22.69
N GLY A 240 0.07 43.71 -23.13
CA GLY A 240 0.30 44.32 -24.43
C GLY A 240 -0.81 44.12 -25.47
N ARG A 241 -1.78 45.03 -25.50
CA ARG A 241 -1.80 46.20 -26.39
C ARG A 241 -2.98 47.10 -26.04
#